data_AF-Q9F7L4-F1
#
_entry.id   AF-Q9F7L4-F1
#
_cell.length_a   1.000
_cell.length_b   1.000
_cell.length_c   1.000
_cell.angle_alpha   90.00
_cell.angle_beta   90.00
_cell.angle_gamma   90.00
#
_symmetry.space_group_name_H-M   'P 1'
#
loop_
_entity.id
_entity.type
_entity.pdbx_description
1 polymer ?
#
loop_
_entity_poly.entity_id
_entity_poly.type
_entity_poly.pdbx_seq_one_letter_code
_entity_poly.pdbx_strand_id
1 'polypeptide(L)'
;MKFVQATLRASFLFKKNVDYLVRNGEVLLIDEHTGRTMPGRRMSEGVHQALECKENVAIQRESQTLASTTFQNFFRLFKKLSGMTGTADTEAVEFSQIYGLNVIIIPTNVPMARADLNDLVFLTTESKYKALIEEIEQLRKKSSPILVGTVSVESSEEVSAYLNNKKIPHQILNAKHHEKEAEIIANAGKPGMVTIATNMAGRGTDIVLGGKKEDQSDIEWKENNKKVIESGGLHILGTERHESRRIDNQLRGRSGRQGDPGYSKFFLSLEDDLLRLFISDGRRATFERLGMGDDHIEAKMLSRGIENAQKRIESRNFDARKNLLEYDDVSNDQRQAIYSLRNQLLEEEDISSTIESLIEQQFKGISNLYVPEESIESQWKSRQLDDYLKESYGLETDIANKINSNKKLVPNTIAEEIVLQAKNKYSKKFSDLGENRLLLEKQVMLQVLDVHWKEHLSEIDHLRNSVGLRAYAQKNPKNEFKREAYSMFESMLSEIDVETIRILFSLQISTESELESINKQNSSQELKLEKEEINSDIFQNEKQATPIVKTSTVTRNEPKLGRNDLVKITNGQDTQEMKYKKAKPMIESGEWRLS
;
A
#
# COMPACT_ATOMS: atom_id res chain seq x y z
N MET A 1 -24.21 3.91 10.21
CA MET A 1 -23.28 5.07 10.35
C MET A 1 -22.12 5.03 9.37
N LYS A 2 -21.43 3.88 9.18
CA LYS A 2 -20.27 3.72 8.25
C LYS A 2 -20.47 4.40 6.88
N PHE A 3 -21.53 4.03 6.14
CA PHE A 3 -21.77 4.57 4.80
C PHE A 3 -22.07 6.07 4.78
N VAL A 4 -22.82 6.58 5.77
CA VAL A 4 -23.13 8.02 5.87
C VAL A 4 -21.85 8.83 6.06
N GLN A 5 -20.96 8.38 6.94
CA GLN A 5 -19.68 9.04 7.16
C GLN A 5 -18.78 8.98 5.90
N ALA A 6 -18.77 7.85 5.19
CA ALA A 6 -18.04 7.71 3.94
C ALA A 6 -18.55 8.68 2.86
N THR A 7 -19.87 8.82 2.71
CA THR A 7 -20.49 9.77 1.76
C THR A 7 -20.16 11.22 2.09
N LEU A 8 -20.18 11.59 3.37
CA LEU A 8 -19.81 12.94 3.80
C LEU A 8 -18.33 13.22 3.52
N ARG A 9 -17.43 12.29 3.84
CA ARG A 9 -16.00 12.42 3.54
C ARG A 9 -15.76 12.57 2.03
N ALA A 10 -16.33 11.69 1.21
CA ALA A 10 -16.23 11.74 -0.25
C ALA A 10 -16.75 13.07 -0.81
N SER A 11 -17.83 13.62 -0.24
CA SER A 11 -18.44 14.86 -0.72
C SER A 11 -17.64 16.11 -0.36
N PHE A 12 -17.20 16.22 0.89
CA PHE A 12 -16.65 17.46 1.44
C PHE A 12 -15.12 17.50 1.58
N LEU A 13 -14.46 16.36 1.77
CA LEU A 13 -13.00 16.33 1.97
C LEU A 13 -12.24 16.13 0.67
N PHE A 14 -12.79 15.36 -0.27
CA PHE A 14 -12.10 15.00 -1.51
C PHE A 14 -12.53 15.90 -2.68
N LYS A 15 -11.54 16.53 -3.30
CA LYS A 15 -11.68 17.41 -4.46
C LYS A 15 -11.25 16.71 -5.75
N LYS A 16 -12.12 16.80 -6.75
CA LYS A 16 -11.84 16.33 -8.11
C LYS A 16 -10.68 17.11 -8.72
N ASN A 17 -9.80 16.42 -9.44
CA ASN A 17 -8.55 16.88 -10.05
C ASN A 17 -7.43 17.29 -9.07
N VAL A 18 -7.63 17.13 -7.77
CA VAL A 18 -6.59 17.34 -6.75
C VAL A 18 -6.29 16.01 -6.06
N ASP A 19 -7.30 15.43 -5.41
CA ASP A 19 -7.14 14.18 -4.65
C ASP A 19 -7.47 12.94 -5.48
N TYR A 20 -8.36 13.11 -6.47
CA TYR A 20 -8.75 12.04 -7.39
C TYR A 20 -9.13 12.59 -8.76
N LEU A 21 -9.05 11.73 -9.76
CA LEU A 21 -9.34 11.95 -11.17
C LEU A 21 -10.40 10.93 -11.59
N VAL A 22 -11.31 11.31 -12.50
CA VAL A 22 -12.20 10.36 -13.17
C VAL A 22 -11.71 10.16 -14.60
N ARG A 23 -11.34 8.93 -14.96
CA ARG A 23 -10.87 8.58 -16.32
C ARG A 23 -11.42 7.23 -16.73
N ASN A 24 -11.88 7.11 -17.98
CA ASN A 24 -12.46 5.87 -18.54
C ASN A 24 -13.61 5.27 -17.71
N GLY A 25 -14.38 6.11 -17.00
CA GLY A 25 -15.42 5.62 -16.11
C GLY A 25 -14.89 4.93 -14.85
N GLU A 26 -13.69 5.29 -14.37
CA GLU A 26 -13.12 4.85 -13.10
C GLU A 26 -12.59 6.03 -12.30
N VAL A 27 -12.65 5.93 -10.96
CA VAL A 27 -12.07 6.91 -10.03
C VAL A 27 -10.63 6.50 -9.72
N LEU A 28 -9.66 7.35 -10.07
CA LEU A 28 -8.24 7.14 -9.84
C LEU A 28 -7.74 8.12 -8.78
N LEU A 29 -7.10 7.62 -7.72
CA LEU A 29 -6.51 8.48 -6.69
C LEU A 29 -5.22 9.14 -7.21
N ILE A 30 -4.97 10.36 -6.75
CA ILE A 30 -3.74 11.10 -7.04
C ILE A 30 -2.90 11.13 -5.76
N ASP A 31 -1.63 10.80 -5.88
CA ASP A 31 -0.67 10.91 -4.79
C ASP A 31 -0.32 12.38 -4.56
N GLU A 32 -0.58 12.88 -3.36
CA GLU A 32 -0.36 14.27 -2.94
C GLU A 32 1.10 14.72 -3.12
N HIS A 33 2.08 13.82 -2.96
CA HIS A 33 3.49 14.17 -3.01
C HIS A 33 4.07 14.13 -4.44
N THR A 34 3.52 13.27 -5.29
CA THR A 34 4.08 13.02 -6.63
C THR A 34 3.18 13.52 -7.76
N GLY A 35 1.92 13.87 -7.47
CA GLY A 35 0.90 14.20 -8.45
C GLY A 35 0.56 13.03 -9.38
N ARG A 36 1.00 11.81 -9.05
CA ARG A 36 0.81 10.62 -9.89
C ARG A 36 -0.54 9.98 -9.60
N THR A 37 -1.22 9.56 -10.67
CA THR A 37 -2.36 8.66 -10.53
C THR A 37 -1.87 7.32 -9.99
N MET A 38 -2.55 6.77 -9.00
CA MET A 38 -2.25 5.48 -8.38
C MET A 38 -3.26 4.42 -8.89
N PRO A 39 -3.06 3.86 -10.10
CA PRO A 39 -3.97 2.87 -10.65
C PRO A 39 -4.00 1.63 -9.76
N GLY A 40 -5.21 1.08 -9.56
CA GLY A 40 -5.44 -0.07 -8.70
C GLY A 40 -5.48 0.24 -7.19
N ARG A 41 -5.12 1.47 -6.77
CA ARG A 41 -5.26 1.88 -5.37
C ARG A 41 -6.67 2.43 -5.13
N ARG A 42 -7.38 1.80 -4.20
CA ARG A 42 -8.73 2.22 -3.79
C ARG A 42 -8.72 2.65 -2.32
N MET A 43 -9.64 3.54 -1.96
CA MET A 43 -9.83 3.94 -0.57
C MET A 43 -10.75 2.94 0.14
N SER A 44 -10.33 2.50 1.32
CA SER A 44 -11.09 1.59 2.16
C SER A 44 -12.36 2.25 2.75
N GLU A 45 -13.13 1.47 3.51
CA GLU A 45 -14.30 1.92 4.29
C GLU A 45 -15.50 2.41 3.48
N GLY A 46 -15.61 2.01 2.21
CA GLY A 46 -16.70 2.48 1.37
C GLY A 46 -16.49 3.91 0.82
N VAL A 47 -15.39 4.60 1.15
CA VAL A 47 -15.15 5.99 0.70
C VAL A 47 -14.94 6.04 -0.80
N HIS A 48 -14.26 5.03 -1.37
CA HIS A 48 -14.07 4.96 -2.81
C HIS A 48 -15.39 4.68 -3.54
N GLN A 49 -16.24 3.81 -2.99
CA GLN A 49 -17.60 3.56 -3.49
C GLN A 49 -18.46 4.82 -3.38
N ALA A 50 -18.28 5.60 -2.32
CA ALA A 50 -18.96 6.88 -2.15
C ALA A 50 -18.49 7.92 -3.18
N LEU A 51 -17.20 7.93 -3.55
CA LEU A 51 -16.70 8.75 -4.66
C LEU A 51 -17.22 8.28 -6.02
N GLU A 52 -17.25 6.97 -6.26
CA GLU A 52 -17.84 6.39 -7.46
C GLU A 52 -19.32 6.80 -7.58
N CYS A 53 -20.07 6.73 -6.48
CA CYS A 53 -21.45 7.20 -6.41
C CYS A 53 -21.56 8.72 -6.64
N LYS A 54 -20.70 9.53 -6.01
CA LYS A 54 -20.66 11.00 -6.19
C LYS A 54 -20.44 11.40 -7.65
N GLU A 55 -19.60 10.67 -8.37
CA GLU A 55 -19.23 10.95 -9.76
C GLU A 55 -20.07 10.19 -10.80
N ASN A 56 -21.14 9.50 -10.37
CA ASN A 56 -21.99 8.64 -11.22
C ASN A 56 -21.19 7.60 -12.02
N VAL A 57 -20.18 7.02 -11.39
CA VAL A 57 -19.36 5.93 -11.93
C VAL A 57 -19.91 4.58 -11.46
N ALA A 58 -19.68 3.51 -12.23
CA ALA A 58 -20.06 2.16 -11.85
C ALA A 58 -19.40 1.78 -10.51
N ILE A 59 -20.24 1.50 -9.50
CA ILE A 59 -19.78 1.16 -8.16
C ILE A 59 -19.22 -0.25 -8.18
N GLN A 60 -17.93 -0.40 -7.89
CA GLN A 60 -17.30 -1.70 -7.82
C GLN A 60 -17.35 -2.23 -6.37
N ARG A 61 -17.29 -3.56 -6.19
CA ARG A 61 -17.31 -4.21 -4.86
C ARG A 61 -16.24 -3.65 -3.93
N GLU A 62 -16.53 -3.65 -2.62
CA GLU A 62 -15.59 -3.18 -1.58
C GLU A 62 -14.32 -4.02 -1.60
N SER A 63 -13.17 -3.34 -1.72
CA SER A 63 -11.87 -3.96 -1.56
C SER A 63 -11.66 -4.25 -0.08
N GLN A 64 -11.58 -5.52 0.28
CA GLN A 64 -11.31 -5.96 1.65
C GLN A 64 -9.80 -6.17 1.84
N THR A 65 -9.27 -5.66 2.95
CA THR A 65 -7.86 -5.85 3.32
C THR A 65 -7.66 -7.30 3.76
N LEU A 66 -6.90 -8.08 2.98
CA LEU A 66 -6.52 -9.45 3.35
C LEU A 66 -5.27 -9.48 4.25
N ALA A 67 -4.33 -8.59 3.95
CA ALA A 67 -3.11 -8.41 4.72
C ALA A 67 -2.68 -6.94 4.63
N SER A 68 -2.16 -6.43 5.73
CA SER A 68 -1.58 -5.09 5.82
C SER A 68 -0.38 -5.16 6.76
N THR A 69 0.64 -4.35 6.52
CA THR A 69 1.76 -4.13 7.45
C THR A 69 2.37 -2.76 7.18
N THR A 70 2.85 -2.10 8.22
CA THR A 70 3.63 -0.87 8.05
C THR A 70 5.05 -1.19 7.61
N PHE A 71 5.71 -0.25 6.92
CA PHE A 71 7.13 -0.42 6.59
C PHE A 71 8.00 -0.57 7.83
N GLN A 72 7.64 0.12 8.91
CA GLN A 72 8.32 0.05 10.20
C GLN A 72 8.35 -1.40 10.71
N ASN A 73 7.17 -2.01 10.84
CA ASN A 73 7.07 -3.39 11.33
C ASN A 73 7.59 -4.41 10.32
N PHE A 74 7.43 -4.16 9.03
CA PHE A 74 8.03 -4.99 7.99
C PHE A 74 9.56 -5.07 8.09
N PHE A 75 10.25 -3.93 8.23
CA PHE A 75 11.71 -3.92 8.36
C PHE A 75 12.20 -4.51 9.68
N ARG A 76 11.40 -4.46 10.75
CA ARG A 76 11.70 -5.10 12.05
C ARG A 76 11.72 -6.63 11.98
N LEU A 77 11.12 -7.25 10.95
CA LEU A 77 11.18 -8.71 10.75
C LEU A 77 12.58 -9.20 10.32
N PHE A 78 13.42 -8.32 9.78
CA PHE A 78 14.74 -8.70 9.31
C PHE A 78 15.71 -8.87 10.48
N LYS A 79 16.38 -10.02 10.54
CA LYS A 79 17.41 -10.32 11.56
C LYS A 79 18.57 -9.31 11.56
N LYS A 80 18.90 -8.76 10.38
CA LYS A 80 19.90 -7.72 10.20
C LYS A 80 19.30 -6.60 9.37
N LEU A 81 19.31 -5.40 9.91
CA LEU A 81 18.84 -4.20 9.25
C LEU A 81 19.96 -3.17 9.23
N SER A 82 20.26 -2.64 8.04
CA SER A 82 21.20 -1.54 7.84
C SER A 82 20.73 -0.68 6.68
N GLY A 83 21.20 0.57 6.65
CA GLY A 83 20.82 1.52 5.61
C GLY A 83 21.89 2.58 5.42
N MET A 84 21.86 3.25 4.27
CA MET A 84 22.77 4.36 3.96
C MET A 84 21.97 5.54 3.40
N THR A 85 22.33 6.75 3.81
CA THR A 85 21.79 8.00 3.28
C THR A 85 22.72 9.14 3.69
N GLY A 86 22.80 10.18 2.86
CA GLY A 86 23.61 11.37 3.17
C GLY A 86 22.98 12.32 4.19
N THR A 87 21.77 12.03 4.70
CA THR A 87 20.99 12.96 5.54
C THR A 87 20.31 12.27 6.73
N ALA A 88 20.83 11.13 7.21
CA ALA A 88 20.24 10.41 8.36
C ALA A 88 20.38 11.14 9.70
N ASP A 89 21.35 12.05 9.82
CA ASP A 89 21.72 12.67 11.10
C ASP A 89 20.55 13.40 11.77
N THR A 90 19.71 14.09 10.99
CA THR A 90 18.54 14.81 11.54
C THR A 90 17.52 13.87 12.17
N GLU A 91 17.39 12.65 11.65
CA GLU A 91 16.41 11.65 12.08
C GLU A 91 17.04 10.56 12.97
N ALA A 92 18.26 10.77 13.49
CA ALA A 92 18.97 9.75 14.25
C ALA A 92 18.18 9.24 15.46
N VAL A 93 17.43 10.14 16.12
CA VAL A 93 16.55 9.80 17.24
C VAL A 93 15.40 8.89 16.78
N GLU A 94 14.78 9.19 15.63
CA GLU A 94 13.71 8.36 15.06
C GLU A 94 14.22 6.97 14.67
N PHE A 95 15.40 6.89 14.03
CA PHE A 95 16.02 5.60 13.68
C PHE A 95 16.32 4.74 14.90
N SER A 96 16.83 5.36 15.98
CA SER A 96 17.12 4.67 17.23
C SER A 96 15.84 4.17 17.91
N GLN A 97 14.80 5.01 17.99
CA GLN A 97 13.55 4.65 18.69
C GLN A 97 12.71 3.60 17.94
N ILE A 98 12.62 3.70 16.61
CA ILE A 98 11.75 2.82 15.81
C ILE A 98 12.45 1.51 15.44
N TYR A 99 13.72 1.60 15.01
CA TYR A 99 14.44 0.45 14.44
C TYR A 99 15.59 -0.04 15.31
N GLY A 100 15.91 0.63 16.42
CA GLY A 100 17.11 0.33 17.20
C GLY A 100 18.41 0.60 16.44
N LEU A 101 18.37 1.46 15.41
CA LEU A 101 19.51 1.74 14.55
C LEU A 101 20.26 2.98 15.02
N ASN A 102 21.57 2.86 15.14
CA ASN A 102 22.46 3.98 15.37
C ASN A 102 22.87 4.61 14.05
N VAL A 103 22.89 5.95 13.99
CA VAL A 103 23.39 6.70 12.85
C VAL A 103 24.85 7.04 13.10
N ILE A 104 25.72 6.64 12.16
CA ILE A 104 27.15 6.95 12.19
C ILE A 104 27.45 7.89 11.04
N ILE A 105 28.02 9.06 11.33
CA ILE A 105 28.45 10.02 10.32
C ILE A 105 29.82 9.59 9.81
N ILE A 106 29.87 9.13 8.56
CA ILE A 106 31.12 8.79 7.88
C ILE A 106 31.70 10.09 7.30
N PRO A 107 32.97 10.44 7.61
CA PRO A 107 33.63 11.60 7.01
C PRO A 107 33.65 11.52 5.48
N THR A 108 33.57 12.67 4.82
CA THR A 108 33.69 12.72 3.37
C THR A 108 35.11 12.40 2.91
N ASN A 109 35.24 11.80 1.72
CA ASN A 109 36.53 11.48 1.12
C ASN A 109 37.39 12.74 0.90
N VAL A 110 36.75 13.86 0.55
CA VAL A 110 37.37 15.17 0.32
C VAL A 110 36.60 16.22 1.11
N PRO A 111 37.26 17.27 1.63
CA PRO A 111 36.57 18.38 2.29
C PRO A 111 35.52 19.02 1.38
N MET A 112 34.34 19.30 1.91
CA MET A 112 33.26 19.96 1.18
C MET A 112 33.62 21.43 0.92
N ALA A 113 33.57 21.86 -0.34
CA ALA A 113 33.88 23.22 -0.78
C ALA A 113 32.65 24.06 -1.19
N ARG A 114 31.44 23.51 -1.02
CA ARG A 114 30.18 24.19 -1.40
C ARG A 114 29.94 25.44 -0.55
N ALA A 115 29.59 26.55 -1.20
CA ALA A 115 29.11 27.76 -0.54
C ALA A 115 27.58 27.74 -0.40
N ASP A 116 27.10 27.59 0.84
CA ASP A 116 25.67 27.70 1.18
C ASP A 116 25.36 29.14 1.60
N LEU A 117 24.64 29.89 0.77
CA LEU A 117 24.22 31.26 1.05
C LEU A 117 22.93 31.33 1.87
N ASN A 118 22.68 32.51 2.47
CA ASN A 118 21.45 32.79 3.17
C ASN A 118 20.25 32.84 2.21
N ASP A 119 19.07 32.57 2.77
CA ASP A 119 17.81 32.62 2.04
C ASP A 119 17.41 34.06 1.74
N LEU A 120 16.88 34.30 0.55
CA LEU A 120 16.24 35.55 0.17
C LEU A 120 14.74 35.41 0.38
N VAL A 121 14.13 36.33 1.13
CA VAL A 121 12.69 36.30 1.35
C VAL A 121 12.03 37.53 0.74
N PHE A 122 11.03 37.29 -0.10
CA PHE A 122 10.26 38.29 -0.83
C PHE A 122 8.83 38.39 -0.27
N LEU A 123 8.19 39.53 -0.53
CA LEU A 123 6.78 39.75 -0.15
C LEU A 123 5.82 38.93 -1.02
N THR A 124 6.06 38.89 -2.34
CA THR A 124 5.18 38.23 -3.32
C THR A 124 5.91 37.13 -4.09
N THR A 125 5.16 36.15 -4.60
CA THR A 125 5.69 35.13 -5.50
C THR A 125 6.23 35.72 -6.82
N GLU A 126 5.63 36.80 -7.31
CA GLU A 126 6.09 37.47 -8.54
C GLU A 126 7.48 38.08 -8.37
N SER A 127 7.72 38.82 -7.28
CA SER A 127 9.04 39.40 -6.97
C SER A 127 10.09 38.29 -6.77
N LYS A 128 9.72 37.19 -6.10
CA LYS A 128 10.54 35.99 -5.93
C LYS A 128 11.00 35.42 -7.27
N TYR A 129 10.09 35.19 -8.21
CA TYR A 129 10.43 34.61 -9.50
C TYR A 129 11.22 35.59 -10.38
N LYS A 130 10.93 36.89 -10.36
CA LYS A 130 11.76 37.89 -11.06
C LYS A 130 13.22 37.82 -10.60
N ALA A 131 13.46 37.84 -9.29
CA ALA A 131 14.80 37.77 -8.72
C ALA A 131 15.50 36.44 -9.02
N LEU A 132 14.78 35.31 -8.95
CA LEU A 132 15.31 33.99 -9.33
C LEU A 132 15.80 33.98 -10.78
N ILE A 133 15.02 34.54 -11.70
CA ILE A 133 15.33 34.55 -13.13
C ILE A 133 16.52 35.49 -13.43
N GLU A 134 16.61 36.62 -12.74
CA GLU A 134 17.76 37.52 -12.82
C GLU A 134 19.05 36.83 -12.35
N GLU A 135 19.00 36.08 -11.23
CA GLU A 135 20.12 35.27 -10.76
C GLU A 135 20.51 34.20 -11.80
N ILE A 136 19.53 33.49 -12.38
CA ILE A 136 19.78 32.49 -13.42
C ILE A 136 20.47 33.12 -14.64
N GLU A 137 20.05 34.32 -15.05
CA GLU A 137 20.65 35.02 -16.18
C GLU A 137 22.11 35.40 -15.90
N GLN A 138 22.41 35.89 -14.69
CA GLN A 138 23.77 36.26 -14.28
C GLN A 138 24.70 35.04 -14.20
N LEU A 139 24.23 33.94 -13.60
CA LEU A 139 24.98 32.69 -13.49
C LEU A 139 25.22 32.06 -14.86
N ARG A 140 24.21 32.10 -15.73
CA ARG A 140 24.34 31.57 -17.10
C ARG A 140 25.30 32.37 -17.96
N LYS A 141 25.42 33.69 -17.76
CA LYS A 141 26.47 34.52 -18.42
C LYS A 141 27.89 34.05 -18.05
N LYS A 142 28.08 33.47 -16.87
CA LYS A 142 29.34 32.84 -16.42
C LYS A 142 29.49 31.39 -16.87
N SER A 143 28.53 30.86 -17.64
CA SER A 143 28.46 29.46 -18.07
C SER A 143 28.32 28.44 -16.93
N SER A 144 27.82 28.86 -15.77
CA SER A 144 27.56 27.97 -14.64
C SER A 144 26.34 27.07 -14.91
N PRO A 145 26.40 25.75 -14.64
CA PRO A 145 25.23 24.88 -14.66
C PRO A 145 24.34 25.14 -13.46
N ILE A 146 23.02 25.12 -13.67
CA ILE A 146 22.01 25.52 -12.69
C ILE A 146 20.95 24.43 -12.56
N LEU A 147 20.70 24.00 -11.31
CA LEU A 147 19.56 23.16 -10.95
C LEU A 147 18.59 23.97 -10.09
N VAL A 148 17.39 24.18 -10.61
CA VAL A 148 16.28 24.83 -9.88
C VAL A 148 15.41 23.75 -9.25
N GLY A 149 15.32 23.75 -7.93
CA GLY A 149 14.48 22.82 -7.17
C GLY A 149 13.16 23.47 -6.77
N THR A 150 12.05 22.86 -7.17
CA THR A 150 10.68 23.28 -6.86
C THR A 150 9.97 22.21 -6.03
N VAL A 151 8.93 22.60 -5.27
CA VAL A 151 8.17 21.66 -4.43
C VAL A 151 7.09 20.94 -5.23
N SER A 152 6.46 21.62 -6.20
CA SER A 152 5.30 21.13 -6.95
C SER A 152 5.53 21.16 -8.47
N VAL A 153 4.69 20.42 -9.21
CA VAL A 153 4.73 20.46 -10.70
C VAL A 153 4.26 21.82 -11.22
N GLU A 154 3.27 22.43 -10.57
CA GLU A 154 2.74 23.75 -10.92
C GLU A 154 3.83 24.83 -10.80
N SER A 155 4.56 24.87 -9.69
CA SER A 155 5.69 25.81 -9.52
C SER A 155 6.81 25.59 -10.55
N SER A 156 7.06 24.35 -11.00
CA SER A 156 7.97 24.09 -12.13
C SER A 156 7.49 24.66 -13.45
N GLU A 157 6.21 24.54 -13.75
CA GLU A 157 5.60 25.08 -14.97
C GLU A 157 5.58 26.61 -14.95
N GLU A 158 5.32 27.22 -13.79
CA GLU A 158 5.42 28.67 -13.61
C GLU A 158 6.85 29.17 -13.87
N VAL A 159 7.86 28.59 -13.21
CA VAL A 159 9.27 28.95 -13.44
C VAL A 159 9.66 28.77 -14.91
N SER A 160 9.20 27.68 -15.54
CA SER A 160 9.39 27.45 -16.96
C SER A 160 8.80 28.56 -17.83
N ALA A 161 7.58 29.02 -17.52
CA ALA A 161 6.94 30.11 -18.24
C ALA A 161 7.76 31.41 -18.16
N TYR A 162 8.27 31.76 -16.97
CA TYR A 162 9.16 32.91 -16.81
C TYR A 162 10.47 32.78 -17.62
N LEU A 163 11.09 31.60 -17.63
CA LEU A 163 12.30 31.34 -18.44
C LEU A 163 12.01 31.41 -19.96
N ASN A 164 10.86 30.90 -20.41
CA ASN A 164 10.43 30.97 -21.81
C ASN A 164 10.23 32.42 -22.27
N ASN A 165 9.62 33.25 -21.42
CA ASN A 165 9.45 34.68 -21.69
C ASN A 165 10.79 35.41 -21.87
N LYS A 166 11.82 34.98 -21.13
CA LYS A 166 13.21 35.48 -21.26
C LYS A 166 14.05 34.73 -22.31
N LYS A 167 13.47 33.77 -23.04
CA LYS A 167 14.13 32.93 -24.05
C LYS A 167 15.35 32.16 -23.52
N ILE A 168 15.27 31.70 -22.28
CA ILE A 168 16.31 30.87 -21.67
C ILE A 168 15.97 29.39 -21.91
N PRO A 169 16.76 28.64 -22.70
CA PRO A 169 16.58 27.21 -22.87
C PRO A 169 16.80 26.50 -21.54
N HIS A 170 15.84 25.66 -21.17
CA HIS A 170 15.85 24.90 -19.93
C HIS A 170 15.20 23.54 -20.14
N GLN A 171 15.45 22.63 -19.22
CA GLN A 171 14.87 21.28 -19.21
C GLN A 171 14.04 21.09 -17.95
N ILE A 172 12.82 20.58 -18.10
CA ILE A 172 11.93 20.29 -16.97
C ILE A 172 11.95 18.80 -16.69
N LEU A 173 12.21 18.45 -15.44
CA LEU A 173 12.13 17.11 -14.91
C LEU A 173 10.90 17.01 -14.02
N ASN A 174 9.82 16.56 -14.63
CA ASN A 174 8.63 16.12 -13.92
C ASN A 174 8.77 14.61 -13.73
N ALA A 175 8.56 14.10 -12.52
CA ALA A 175 8.72 12.69 -12.14
C ALA A 175 7.73 11.75 -12.88
N LYS A 176 7.67 11.73 -14.20
CA LYS A 176 6.76 10.91 -15.03
C LYS A 176 7.51 9.84 -15.84
N HIS A 177 8.80 10.02 -16.14
CA HIS A 177 9.58 9.15 -17.03
C HIS A 177 11.00 8.93 -16.52
N HIS A 178 11.19 7.93 -15.65
CA HIS A 178 12.47 7.65 -14.97
C HIS A 178 13.70 7.50 -15.87
N GLU A 179 13.59 6.82 -17.02
CA GLU A 179 14.74 6.58 -17.91
C GLU A 179 15.23 7.87 -18.60
N LYS A 180 14.31 8.68 -19.13
CA LYS A 180 14.64 9.97 -19.74
C LYS A 180 15.11 10.99 -18.69
N GLU A 181 14.57 10.92 -17.48
CA GLU A 181 14.99 11.79 -16.37
C GLU A 181 16.45 11.56 -15.97
N ALA A 182 16.91 10.30 -15.94
CA ALA A 182 18.30 10.00 -15.62
C ALA A 182 19.27 10.58 -16.65
N GLU A 183 18.93 10.52 -17.95
CA GLU A 183 19.75 11.09 -19.03
C GLU A 183 19.83 12.62 -18.95
N ILE A 184 18.69 13.27 -18.68
CA ILE A 184 18.61 14.73 -18.49
C ILE A 184 19.44 15.17 -17.27
N ILE A 185 19.34 14.47 -16.13
CA ILE A 185 20.09 14.76 -14.91
C ILE A 185 21.60 14.58 -15.12
N ALA A 186 22.01 13.49 -15.78
CA ALA A 186 23.42 13.21 -16.03
C ALA A 186 24.08 14.32 -16.88
N ASN A 187 23.30 14.97 -17.74
CA ASN A 187 23.74 16.07 -18.59
C ASN A 187 23.45 17.48 -18.00
N ALA A 188 22.82 17.57 -16.82
CA ALA A 188 22.55 18.85 -16.16
C ALA A 188 23.81 19.62 -15.75
N GLY A 189 24.95 18.93 -15.62
CA GLY A 189 26.23 19.54 -15.29
C GLY A 189 26.98 20.18 -16.46
N LYS A 190 26.38 20.26 -17.67
CA LYS A 190 27.00 20.92 -18.83
C LYS A 190 27.05 22.45 -18.65
N PRO A 191 28.09 23.14 -19.18
CA PRO A 191 28.20 24.59 -19.06
C PRO A 191 26.93 25.33 -19.53
N GLY A 192 26.41 26.23 -18.68
CA GLY A 192 25.25 27.07 -18.98
C GLY A 192 23.90 26.34 -19.10
N MET A 193 23.83 25.06 -18.71
CA MET A 193 22.60 24.29 -18.69
C MET A 193 21.71 24.70 -17.52
N VAL A 194 20.41 24.86 -17.76
CA VAL A 194 19.39 25.16 -16.75
C VAL A 194 18.41 24.01 -16.68
N THR A 195 18.32 23.39 -15.51
CA THR A 195 17.47 22.22 -15.28
C THR A 195 16.53 22.53 -14.13
N ILE A 196 15.22 22.38 -14.34
CA ILE A 196 14.19 22.50 -13.31
C ILE A 196 13.82 21.09 -12.86
N ALA A 197 13.86 20.83 -11.56
CA ALA A 197 13.49 19.54 -10.99
C ALA A 197 12.46 19.71 -9.87
N THR A 198 11.34 19.00 -10.01
CA THR A 198 10.38 18.84 -8.91
C THR A 198 10.96 17.90 -7.86
N ASN A 199 11.01 18.33 -6.59
CA ASN A 199 11.22 17.59 -5.34
C ASN A 199 12.06 16.28 -5.39
N MET A 200 11.56 15.19 -6.00
CA MET A 200 12.22 13.88 -6.08
C MET A 200 12.72 13.46 -7.48
N ALA A 201 12.56 14.28 -8.50
CA ALA A 201 12.98 13.96 -9.86
C ALA A 201 14.51 13.82 -9.95
N GLY A 202 14.99 12.77 -10.63
CA GLY A 202 16.42 12.49 -10.73
C GLY A 202 17.12 12.00 -9.47
N ARG A 203 16.38 11.44 -8.51
CA ARG A 203 16.95 10.76 -7.34
C ARG A 203 17.65 9.46 -7.78
N GLY A 204 18.90 9.28 -7.32
CA GLY A 204 19.72 8.10 -7.66
C GLY A 204 20.71 8.32 -8.80
N THR A 205 20.57 9.39 -9.59
CA THR A 205 21.53 9.76 -10.64
C THR A 205 22.46 10.87 -10.16
N ASP A 206 23.74 10.72 -10.44
CA ASP A 206 24.77 11.72 -10.13
C ASP A 206 24.81 12.81 -11.22
N ILE A 207 25.06 14.05 -10.82
CA ILE A 207 25.26 15.17 -11.74
C ILE A 207 26.76 15.35 -11.92
N VAL A 208 27.27 14.89 -13.06
CA VAL A 208 28.70 15.01 -13.39
C VAL A 208 28.97 16.40 -13.98
N LEU A 209 29.88 17.15 -13.38
CA LEU A 209 30.32 18.45 -13.91
C LEU A 209 30.98 18.27 -15.28
N GLY A 210 30.56 19.05 -16.28
CA GLY A 210 30.94 18.89 -17.68
C GLY A 210 30.01 17.96 -18.50
N GLY A 211 29.00 17.35 -17.85
CA GLY A 211 28.06 16.43 -18.46
C GLY A 211 28.55 14.98 -18.48
N LYS A 212 27.76 14.10 -19.10
CA LYS A 212 28.05 12.66 -19.16
C LYS A 212 29.24 12.40 -20.10
N LYS A 213 30.23 11.63 -19.62
CA LYS A 213 31.47 11.31 -20.35
C LYS A 213 31.24 10.45 -21.60
N GLU A 214 30.28 9.53 -21.54
CA GLU A 214 29.96 8.61 -22.65
C GLU A 214 29.42 9.32 -23.89
N ASP A 215 28.86 10.52 -23.72
CA ASP A 215 28.20 11.27 -24.79
C ASP A 215 29.16 12.24 -25.50
N GLN A 216 30.42 12.34 -25.07
CA GLN A 216 31.39 13.34 -25.51
C GLN A 216 32.80 12.74 -25.67
N SER A 217 33.67 13.40 -26.45
CA SER A 217 35.08 13.02 -26.48
C SER A 217 35.80 13.40 -25.16
N ASP A 218 36.85 12.68 -24.79
CA ASP A 218 37.63 12.96 -23.56
C ASP A 218 38.18 14.39 -23.50
N ILE A 219 38.48 14.99 -24.65
CA ILE A 219 39.00 16.35 -24.77
C ILE A 219 37.89 17.36 -24.47
N GLU A 220 36.74 17.20 -25.13
CA GLU A 220 35.57 18.07 -24.95
C GLU A 220 35.06 18.04 -23.50
N TRP A 221 34.99 16.84 -22.90
CA TRP A 221 34.57 16.70 -21.52
C TRP A 221 35.51 17.44 -20.56
N LYS A 222 36.84 17.35 -20.75
CA LYS A 222 37.82 18.06 -19.91
C LYS A 222 37.68 19.57 -20.02
N GLU A 223 37.46 20.10 -21.23
CA GLU A 223 37.23 21.53 -21.43
C GLU A 223 35.93 22.00 -20.75
N ASN A 224 34.84 21.25 -20.94
CA ASN A 224 33.55 21.55 -20.31
C ASN A 224 33.63 21.47 -18.79
N ASN A 225 34.27 20.42 -18.25
CA ASN A 225 34.48 20.25 -16.82
C ASN A 225 35.30 21.41 -16.24
N LYS A 226 36.39 21.82 -16.90
CA LYS A 226 37.21 22.96 -16.47
C LYS A 226 36.43 24.27 -16.44
N LYS A 227 35.66 24.57 -17.51
CA LYS A 227 34.77 25.74 -17.57
C LYS A 227 33.77 25.76 -16.42
N VAL A 228 33.16 24.60 -16.12
CA VAL A 228 32.18 24.48 -15.03
C VAL A 228 32.84 24.72 -13.67
N ILE A 229 34.01 24.14 -13.41
CA ILE A 229 34.75 24.33 -12.15
C ILE A 229 35.14 25.81 -11.97
N GLU A 230 35.68 26.44 -13.02
CA GLU A 230 36.04 27.87 -13.01
C GLU A 230 34.82 28.79 -12.81
N SER A 231 33.65 28.37 -13.29
CA SER A 231 32.39 29.08 -13.10
C SER A 231 31.77 28.89 -11.70
N GLY A 232 32.44 28.20 -10.77
CA GLY A 232 31.96 27.96 -9.41
C GLY A 232 31.20 26.65 -9.22
N GLY A 233 31.21 25.75 -10.21
CA GLY A 233 30.58 24.44 -10.16
C GLY A 233 29.05 24.49 -10.32
N LEU A 234 28.37 23.46 -9.82
CA LEU A 234 26.90 23.36 -9.90
C LEU A 234 26.22 24.32 -8.93
N HIS A 235 25.30 25.13 -9.46
CA HIS A 235 24.50 26.08 -8.69
C HIS A 235 23.11 25.51 -8.43
N ILE A 236 22.75 25.41 -7.15
CA ILE A 236 21.46 24.91 -6.69
C ILE A 236 20.60 26.08 -6.23
N LEU A 237 19.47 26.29 -6.90
CA LEU A 237 18.52 27.35 -6.56
C LEU A 237 17.20 26.71 -6.08
N GLY A 238 16.85 26.89 -4.81
CA GLY A 238 15.55 26.44 -4.30
C GLY A 238 14.51 27.54 -4.45
N THR A 239 13.30 27.22 -4.92
CA THR A 239 12.20 28.20 -5.06
C THR A 239 11.28 28.29 -3.85
N GLU A 240 11.48 27.37 -2.90
CA GLU A 240 10.68 27.17 -1.69
C GLU A 240 11.47 26.30 -0.70
N ARG A 241 10.99 26.26 0.55
CA ARG A 241 11.47 25.33 1.58
C ARG A 241 10.51 24.16 1.70
N HIS A 242 11.05 22.96 1.81
CA HIS A 242 10.24 21.78 2.07
C HIS A 242 9.81 21.73 3.54
N GLU A 243 8.81 20.90 3.85
CA GLU A 243 8.39 20.65 5.24
C GLU A 243 9.53 20.09 6.10
N SER A 244 10.43 19.32 5.49
CA SER A 244 11.58 18.73 6.16
C SER A 244 12.90 19.27 5.62
N ARG A 245 13.78 19.66 6.55
CA ARG A 245 15.15 20.11 6.31
C ARG A 245 15.99 19.07 5.59
N ARG A 246 15.69 17.79 5.82
CA ARG A 246 16.36 16.66 5.19
C ARG A 246 16.25 16.72 3.67
N ILE A 247 15.08 17.13 3.16
CA ILE A 247 14.82 17.21 1.71
C ILE A 247 15.57 18.41 1.12
N ASP A 248 15.54 19.56 1.79
CA ASP A 248 16.33 20.73 1.38
C ASP A 248 17.83 20.41 1.32
N ASN A 249 18.35 19.71 2.32
CA ASN A 249 19.76 19.30 2.35
C ASN A 249 20.10 18.27 1.27
N GLN A 250 19.14 17.43 0.85
CA GLN A 250 19.33 16.54 -0.30
C GLN A 250 19.43 17.31 -1.61
N LEU A 251 18.64 18.38 -1.77
CA LEU A 251 18.73 19.27 -2.92
C LEU A 251 20.10 19.98 -2.93
N ARG A 252 20.53 20.55 -1.79
CA ARG A 252 21.87 21.14 -1.64
C ARG A 252 22.99 20.16 -1.97
N GLY A 253 22.88 18.92 -1.47
CA GLY A 253 23.82 17.82 -1.66
C GLY A 253 23.94 17.31 -3.11
N ARG A 254 23.20 17.89 -4.06
CA ARG A 254 23.44 17.69 -5.49
C ARG A 254 24.67 18.44 -5.99
N SER A 255 25.11 19.50 -5.31
CA SER A 255 26.34 20.24 -5.61
C SER A 255 27.43 20.00 -4.56
N GLY A 256 28.68 20.27 -4.95
CA GLY A 256 29.86 20.13 -4.09
C GLY A 256 30.28 18.69 -3.80
N ARG A 257 30.03 17.78 -4.74
CA ARG A 257 30.41 16.35 -4.60
C ARG A 257 31.91 16.19 -4.76
N GLN A 258 32.52 15.26 -4.02
CA GLN A 258 33.97 14.99 -4.04
C GLN A 258 34.87 16.23 -3.88
N GLY A 259 34.38 17.27 -3.17
CA GLY A 259 35.13 18.51 -2.97
C GLY A 259 35.05 19.50 -4.13
N ASP A 260 34.21 19.24 -5.13
CA ASP A 260 33.93 20.18 -6.20
C ASP A 260 33.44 21.53 -5.64
N PRO A 261 33.72 22.65 -6.32
CA PRO A 261 33.02 23.89 -6.06
C PRO A 261 31.51 23.71 -6.25
N GLY A 262 30.73 24.45 -5.48
CA GLY A 262 29.29 24.44 -5.63
C GLY A 262 28.67 25.62 -4.91
N TYR A 263 27.42 25.87 -5.25
CA TYR A 263 26.67 27.00 -4.73
C TYR A 263 25.25 26.56 -4.38
N SER A 264 24.72 27.04 -3.27
CA SER A 264 23.30 26.90 -2.97
C SER A 264 22.69 28.18 -2.42
N LYS A 265 21.52 28.54 -2.95
CA LYS A 265 20.69 29.65 -2.46
C LYS A 265 19.21 29.30 -2.56
N PHE A 266 18.40 29.78 -1.62
CA PHE A 266 16.95 29.62 -1.64
C PHE A 266 16.27 30.99 -1.79
N PHE A 267 15.25 31.04 -2.64
CA PHE A 267 14.39 32.19 -2.90
C PHE A 267 13.02 31.82 -2.35
N LEU A 268 12.51 32.58 -1.39
CA LEU A 268 11.28 32.28 -0.66
C LEU A 268 10.33 33.47 -0.74
N SER A 269 9.03 33.23 -0.61
CA SER A 269 8.00 34.26 -0.53
C SER A 269 7.17 34.09 0.74
N LEU A 270 6.71 35.20 1.32
CA LEU A 270 5.72 35.17 2.42
C LEU A 270 4.39 34.52 2.00
N GLU A 271 4.16 34.34 0.71
CA GLU A 271 3.00 33.66 0.13
C GLU A 271 3.20 32.15 -0.05
N ASP A 272 4.43 31.64 0.10
CA ASP A 272 4.71 30.22 0.02
C ASP A 272 3.99 29.46 1.15
N ASP A 273 3.55 28.23 0.88
CA ASP A 273 2.72 27.43 1.79
C ASP A 273 3.34 27.28 3.19
N LEU A 274 4.64 26.99 3.25
CA LEU A 274 5.36 26.88 4.52
C LEU A 274 5.31 28.20 5.29
N LEU A 275 5.68 29.31 4.66
CA LEU A 275 5.80 30.60 5.34
C LEU A 275 4.43 31.15 5.77
N ARG A 276 3.41 30.95 4.94
CA ARG A 276 2.02 31.33 5.20
C ARG A 276 1.46 30.67 6.47
N LEU A 277 1.84 29.42 6.76
CA LEU A 277 1.37 28.71 7.95
C LEU A 277 2.00 29.21 9.27
N PHE A 278 3.16 29.86 9.23
CA PHE A 278 3.91 30.24 10.44
C PHE A 278 4.05 31.74 10.68
N ILE A 279 3.91 32.56 9.64
CA ILE A 279 3.97 34.01 9.78
C ILE A 279 2.57 34.52 10.13
N SER A 280 2.40 34.95 11.37
CA SER A 280 1.17 35.61 11.83
C SER A 280 0.85 36.83 10.97
N ASP A 281 -0.44 37.05 10.68
CA ASP A 281 -0.92 38.18 9.85
C ASP A 281 -0.36 39.54 10.28
N GLY A 282 -0.19 39.76 11.60
CA GLY A 282 0.40 41.00 12.13
C GLY A 282 1.86 41.25 11.72
N ARG A 283 2.66 40.18 11.58
CA ARG A 283 4.05 40.30 11.08
C ARG A 283 4.08 40.57 9.59
N ARG A 284 3.21 39.90 8.82
CA ARG A 284 3.04 40.16 7.37
C ARG A 284 2.67 41.63 7.13
N ALA A 285 1.67 42.16 7.85
CA ALA A 285 1.27 43.55 7.77
C ALA A 285 2.38 44.53 8.18
N THR A 286 3.29 44.13 9.07
CA THR A 286 4.45 44.96 9.45
C THR A 286 5.46 45.03 8.30
N PHE A 287 5.74 43.92 7.61
CA PHE A 287 6.63 43.89 6.44
C PHE A 287 6.03 44.64 5.24
N GLU A 288 4.72 44.52 5.01
CA GLU A 288 4.02 45.29 3.98
C GLU A 288 4.06 46.80 4.28
N ARG A 289 3.88 47.21 5.55
CA ARG A 289 3.99 48.62 5.97
C ARG A 289 5.41 49.18 5.92
N LEU A 290 6.43 48.33 6.04
CA LEU A 290 7.82 48.73 5.93
C LEU A 290 8.20 49.12 4.50
N GLY A 291 7.34 48.84 3.51
CA GLY A 291 7.47 49.37 2.16
C GLY A 291 8.61 48.75 1.36
N MET A 292 8.80 47.44 1.44
CA MET A 292 9.92 46.76 0.75
C MET A 292 9.73 46.55 -0.76
N GLY A 293 8.59 46.89 -1.36
CA GLY A 293 8.38 46.77 -2.80
C GLY A 293 8.76 45.38 -3.35
N ASP A 294 9.57 45.35 -4.41
CA ASP A 294 10.14 44.13 -5.01
C ASP A 294 11.47 43.69 -4.36
N ASP A 295 11.93 44.39 -3.31
CA ASP A 295 13.22 44.13 -2.68
C ASP A 295 13.14 43.00 -1.63
N HIS A 296 14.28 42.37 -1.36
CA HIS A 296 14.34 41.14 -0.57
C HIS A 296 14.84 41.37 0.85
N ILE A 297 14.40 40.52 1.78
CA ILE A 297 14.87 40.51 3.16
C ILE A 297 15.97 39.47 3.30
N GLU A 298 17.21 39.94 3.50
CA GLU A 298 18.32 39.13 4.00
C GLU A 298 18.47 39.32 5.52
N ALA A 299 17.88 38.44 6.31
CA ALA A 299 18.01 38.48 7.77
C ALA A 299 18.25 37.09 8.35
N LYS A 300 19.40 36.92 9.04
CA LYS A 300 19.72 35.70 9.81
C LYS A 300 18.62 35.31 10.80
N MET A 301 17.85 36.28 11.30
CA MET A 301 16.72 36.07 12.19
C MET A 301 15.56 35.34 11.47
N LEU A 302 15.28 35.69 10.22
CA LEU A 302 14.22 35.10 9.42
C LEU A 302 14.56 33.65 9.03
N SER A 303 15.80 33.38 8.61
CA SER A 303 16.27 32.02 8.34
C SER A 303 16.16 31.10 9.56
N ARG A 304 16.48 31.60 10.77
CA ARG A 304 16.27 30.85 12.02
C ARG A 304 14.78 30.61 12.33
N GLY A 305 13.93 31.59 12.02
CA GLY A 305 12.47 31.45 12.15
C GLY A 305 11.91 30.33 11.28
N ILE A 306 12.37 30.25 10.03
CA ILE A 306 12.03 29.19 9.07
C ILE A 306 12.52 27.83 9.57
N GLU A 307 13.78 27.74 10.03
CA GLU A 307 14.32 26.50 10.58
C GLU A 307 13.50 25.97 11.76
N ASN A 308 13.04 26.87 12.64
CA ASN A 308 12.19 26.50 13.78
C ASN A 308 10.79 26.04 13.33
N ALA A 309 10.24 26.64 12.28
CA ALA A 309 8.99 26.20 11.67
C ALA A 309 9.12 24.78 11.11
N GLN A 310 10.17 24.50 10.34
CA GLN A 310 10.45 23.15 9.82
C GLN A 310 10.61 22.13 10.94
N LYS A 311 11.38 22.42 11.99
CA LYS A 311 11.53 21.54 13.16
C LYS A 311 10.19 21.22 13.83
N ARG A 312 9.27 22.18 13.91
CA ARG A 312 7.92 21.96 14.46
C ARG A 312 7.09 21.02 13.58
N ILE A 313 7.16 21.16 12.26
CA ILE A 313 6.48 20.25 11.32
C ILE A 313 7.08 18.86 11.40
N GLU A 314 8.41 18.74 11.39
CA GLU A 314 9.13 17.48 11.55
C GLU A 314 8.71 16.78 12.85
N SER A 315 8.67 17.50 13.98
CA SER A 315 8.22 16.96 15.26
C SER A 315 6.76 16.49 15.21
N ARG A 316 5.87 17.28 14.60
CA ARG A 316 4.46 16.92 14.44
C ARG A 316 4.28 15.67 13.56
N ASN A 317 5.03 15.58 12.46
CA ASN A 317 5.01 14.44 11.55
C ASN A 317 5.59 13.20 12.24
N PHE A 318 6.65 13.36 13.03
CA PHE A 318 7.21 12.31 13.86
C PHE A 318 6.19 11.79 14.89
N ASP A 319 5.51 12.67 15.63
CA ASP A 319 4.48 12.28 16.59
C ASP A 319 3.31 11.54 15.90
N ALA A 320 2.90 12.01 14.71
CA ALA A 320 1.88 11.34 13.92
C ALA A 320 2.32 9.92 13.49
N ARG A 321 3.55 9.77 12.99
CA ARG A 321 4.12 8.46 12.62
C ARG A 321 4.25 7.54 13.84
N LYS A 322 4.71 8.07 14.98
CA LYS A 322 4.82 7.33 16.24
C LYS A 322 3.45 6.82 16.70
N ASN A 323 2.43 7.69 16.69
CA ASN A 323 1.08 7.29 17.04
C ASN A 323 0.56 6.19 16.11
N LEU A 324 0.80 6.29 14.80
CA LEU A 324 0.42 5.26 13.83
C LEU A 324 1.13 3.93 14.10
N LEU A 325 2.44 3.98 14.38
CA LEU A 325 3.23 2.80 14.74
C LEU A 325 2.70 2.12 16.00
N GLU A 326 2.37 2.88 17.05
CA GLU A 326 1.85 2.32 18.30
C GLU A 326 0.51 1.59 18.13
N TYR A 327 -0.36 2.04 17.22
CA TYR A 327 -1.58 1.31 16.86
C TYR A 327 -1.26 0.06 16.03
N ASP A 328 -0.36 0.17 15.07
CA ASP A 328 0.05 -0.96 14.22
C ASP A 328 0.80 -2.03 15.01
N ASP A 329 1.55 -1.68 16.05
CA ASP A 329 2.25 -2.63 16.93
C ASP A 329 1.26 -3.62 17.57
N VAL A 330 0.11 -3.15 18.03
CA VAL A 330 -0.94 -4.02 18.60
C VAL A 330 -1.45 -5.01 17.55
N SER A 331 -1.75 -4.53 16.35
CA SER A 331 -2.19 -5.38 15.24
C SER A 331 -1.07 -6.31 14.77
N ASN A 332 0.18 -5.89 14.86
CA ASN A 332 1.34 -6.69 14.51
C ASN A 332 1.58 -7.83 15.50
N ASP A 333 1.44 -7.58 16.80
CA ASP A 333 1.54 -8.62 17.83
C ASP A 333 0.47 -9.70 17.62
N GLN A 334 -0.78 -9.29 17.37
CA GLN A 334 -1.87 -10.20 17.02
C GLN A 334 -1.58 -10.99 15.73
N ARG A 335 -1.05 -10.31 14.70
CA ARG A 335 -0.67 -10.95 13.43
C ARG A 335 0.43 -11.99 13.64
N GLN A 336 1.44 -11.70 14.46
CA GLN A 336 2.50 -12.65 14.76
C GLN A 336 1.97 -13.88 15.47
N ALA A 337 1.04 -13.72 16.43
CA ALA A 337 0.39 -14.84 17.09
C ALA A 337 -0.41 -15.70 16.10
N ILE A 338 -1.23 -15.09 15.24
CA ILE A 338 -2.05 -15.81 14.25
C ILE A 338 -1.17 -16.48 13.20
N TYR A 339 -0.11 -15.83 12.72
CA TYR A 339 0.79 -16.45 11.74
C TYR A 339 1.61 -17.58 12.36
N SER A 340 1.99 -17.47 13.63
CA SER A 340 2.61 -18.58 14.36
C SER A 340 1.67 -19.77 14.46
N LEU A 341 0.41 -19.54 14.86
CA LEU A 341 -0.61 -20.59 14.93
C LEU A 341 -0.87 -21.21 13.56
N ARG A 342 -1.02 -20.38 12.52
CA ARG A 342 -1.25 -20.82 11.15
C ARG A 342 -0.07 -21.65 10.61
N ASN A 343 1.17 -21.25 10.89
CA ASN A 343 2.35 -21.99 10.48
C ASN A 343 2.46 -23.32 11.25
N GLN A 344 2.16 -23.31 12.55
CA GLN A 344 2.11 -24.54 13.35
C GLN A 344 1.11 -25.54 12.77
N LEU A 345 -0.11 -25.11 12.40
CA LEU A 345 -1.11 -25.96 11.77
C LEU A 345 -0.70 -26.50 10.40
N LEU A 346 0.12 -25.75 9.65
CA LEU A 346 0.65 -26.17 8.35
C LEU A 346 1.81 -27.16 8.48
N GLU A 347 2.62 -27.03 9.54
CA GLU A 347 3.82 -27.85 9.77
C GLU A 347 3.52 -29.14 10.56
N GLU A 348 2.58 -29.10 11.51
CA GLU A 348 2.19 -30.28 12.29
C GLU A 348 1.57 -31.35 11.40
N GLU A 349 1.94 -32.62 11.60
CA GLU A 349 1.38 -33.75 10.85
C GLU A 349 0.03 -34.21 11.42
N ASP A 350 -0.16 -34.15 12.74
CA ASP A 350 -1.37 -34.60 13.44
C ASP A 350 -1.88 -33.50 14.39
N ILE A 351 -3.16 -33.13 14.22
CA ILE A 351 -3.86 -32.14 15.05
C ILE A 351 -5.03 -32.76 15.84
N SER A 352 -5.12 -34.09 15.89
CA SER A 352 -6.23 -34.81 16.52
C SER A 352 -6.38 -34.46 17.99
N SER A 353 -5.27 -34.33 18.72
CA SER A 353 -5.27 -33.97 20.14
C SER A 353 -5.84 -32.57 20.38
N THR A 354 -5.52 -31.63 19.50
CA THR A 354 -6.06 -30.27 19.52
C THR A 354 -7.57 -30.30 19.29
N ILE A 355 -8.03 -31.01 18.25
CA ILE A 355 -9.48 -31.15 17.98
C ILE A 355 -10.21 -31.84 19.15
N GLU A 356 -9.64 -32.88 19.74
CA GLU A 356 -10.24 -33.55 20.92
C GLU A 356 -10.38 -32.61 22.11
N SER A 357 -9.37 -31.77 22.37
CA SER A 357 -9.42 -30.72 23.40
C SER A 357 -10.49 -29.68 23.07
N LEU A 358 -10.59 -29.23 21.82
CA LEU A 358 -11.58 -28.26 21.38
C LEU A 358 -13.01 -28.80 21.51
N ILE A 359 -13.23 -30.07 21.17
CA ILE A 359 -14.52 -30.76 21.40
C ILE A 359 -14.84 -30.74 22.91
N GLU A 360 -13.90 -31.13 23.75
CA GLU A 360 -14.12 -31.16 25.21
C GLU A 360 -14.47 -29.78 25.77
N GLN A 361 -13.70 -28.75 25.41
CA GLN A 361 -13.96 -27.37 25.83
C GLN A 361 -15.32 -26.87 25.33
N GLN A 362 -15.65 -27.13 24.07
CA GLN A 362 -16.88 -26.64 23.46
C GLN A 362 -18.13 -27.26 24.09
N PHE A 363 -18.17 -28.59 24.21
CA PHE A 363 -19.35 -29.28 24.76
C PHE A 363 -19.47 -29.06 26.28
N LYS A 364 -18.36 -28.91 27.01
CA LYS A 364 -18.39 -28.49 28.41
C LYS A 364 -18.91 -27.05 28.55
N GLY A 365 -18.48 -26.13 27.69
CA GLY A 365 -18.97 -24.75 27.64
C GLY A 365 -20.47 -24.66 27.36
N ILE A 366 -20.95 -25.43 26.37
CA ILE A 366 -22.38 -25.53 26.06
C ILE A 366 -23.15 -26.11 27.25
N SER A 367 -22.65 -27.19 27.87
CA SER A 367 -23.28 -27.78 29.06
C SER A 367 -23.41 -26.74 30.18
N ASN A 368 -22.33 -26.01 30.49
CA ASN A 368 -22.30 -25.01 31.56
C ASN A 368 -23.21 -23.80 31.29
N LEU A 369 -23.49 -23.49 30.02
CA LEU A 369 -24.42 -22.41 29.64
C LEU A 369 -25.89 -22.75 30.00
N TYR A 370 -26.28 -24.02 29.86
CA TYR A 370 -27.66 -24.47 30.12
C TYR A 370 -27.84 -25.14 31.49
N VAL A 371 -26.76 -25.68 32.05
CA VAL A 371 -26.66 -26.34 33.36
C VAL A 371 -25.42 -25.80 34.09
N PRO A 372 -25.52 -24.64 34.75
CA PRO A 372 -24.37 -24.04 35.46
C PRO A 372 -23.91 -24.92 36.64
N GLU A 373 -22.60 -24.92 36.92
CA GLU A 373 -21.99 -25.77 37.95
C GLU A 373 -22.54 -25.51 39.37
N GLU A 374 -22.89 -24.25 39.69
CA GLU A 374 -23.45 -23.83 40.99
C GLU A 374 -24.98 -23.67 40.95
N SER A 375 -25.69 -24.45 40.14
CA SER A 375 -27.15 -24.33 39.99
C SER A 375 -27.94 -25.50 40.57
N ILE A 376 -29.17 -25.22 40.98
CA ILE A 376 -30.14 -26.22 41.46
C ILE A 376 -30.88 -26.80 40.26
N GLU A 377 -31.29 -28.07 40.33
CA GLU A 377 -32.01 -28.82 39.28
C GLU A 377 -33.18 -28.04 38.63
N SER A 378 -33.89 -27.20 39.41
CA SER A 378 -34.99 -26.36 38.91
C SER A 378 -34.55 -25.27 37.90
N GLN A 379 -33.28 -24.89 37.90
CA GLN A 379 -32.72 -23.88 37.00
C GLN A 379 -32.18 -24.49 35.71
N TRP A 380 -32.09 -25.82 35.63
CA TRP A 380 -31.52 -26.51 34.49
C TRP A 380 -32.45 -26.44 33.29
N LYS A 381 -31.91 -25.99 32.16
CA LYS A 381 -32.64 -25.89 30.89
C LYS A 381 -32.37 -27.12 30.02
N SER A 382 -32.59 -28.32 30.57
CA SER A 382 -32.23 -29.60 29.95
C SER A 382 -32.86 -29.82 28.57
N ARG A 383 -34.13 -29.44 28.39
CA ARG A 383 -34.82 -29.57 27.09
C ARG A 383 -34.24 -28.64 26.02
N GLN A 384 -33.90 -27.40 26.40
CA GLN A 384 -33.29 -26.45 25.47
C GLN A 384 -31.86 -26.86 25.09
N LEU A 385 -31.14 -27.49 26.02
CA LEU A 385 -29.83 -28.07 25.76
C LEU A 385 -29.93 -29.19 24.71
N ASP A 386 -30.83 -30.15 24.89
CA ASP A 386 -31.04 -31.24 23.93
C ASP A 386 -31.47 -30.70 22.54
N ASP A 387 -32.39 -29.73 22.51
CA ASP A 387 -32.82 -29.09 21.25
C ASP A 387 -31.64 -28.39 20.55
N TYR A 388 -30.82 -27.64 21.28
CA TYR A 388 -29.66 -26.93 20.75
C TYR A 388 -28.57 -27.89 20.23
N LEU A 389 -28.27 -28.96 20.99
CA LEU A 389 -27.31 -30.00 20.60
C LEU A 389 -27.78 -30.75 19.34
N LYS A 390 -29.09 -30.98 19.22
CA LYS A 390 -29.69 -31.60 18.03
C LYS A 390 -29.65 -30.68 16.81
N GLU A 391 -30.03 -29.42 16.95
CA GLU A 391 -30.07 -28.48 15.82
C GLU A 391 -28.67 -28.10 15.33
N SER A 392 -27.75 -27.79 16.25
CA SER A 392 -26.42 -27.27 15.90
C SER A 392 -25.40 -28.37 15.58
N TYR A 393 -25.48 -29.53 16.25
CA TYR A 393 -24.47 -30.59 16.16
C TYR A 393 -25.06 -31.95 15.75
N GLY A 394 -26.38 -32.05 15.58
CA GLY A 394 -27.10 -33.31 15.30
C GLY A 394 -26.99 -34.34 16.43
N LEU A 395 -26.59 -33.94 17.64
CA LEU A 395 -26.29 -34.85 18.74
C LEU A 395 -27.58 -35.14 19.53
N GLU A 396 -28.01 -36.41 19.54
CA GLU A 396 -29.19 -36.85 20.29
C GLU A 396 -28.75 -37.43 21.63
N THR A 397 -28.74 -36.59 22.67
CA THR A 397 -28.17 -36.92 23.98
C THR A 397 -29.18 -37.44 25.00
N ASP A 398 -30.47 -37.14 24.78
CA ASP A 398 -31.62 -37.50 25.63
C ASP A 398 -31.41 -37.20 27.13
N ILE A 399 -30.78 -36.05 27.41
CA ILE A 399 -30.33 -35.68 28.75
C ILE A 399 -31.54 -35.34 29.63
N ALA A 400 -32.57 -34.72 29.05
CA ALA A 400 -33.81 -34.44 29.75
C ALA A 400 -34.43 -35.71 30.37
N ASN A 401 -34.40 -36.83 29.65
CA ASN A 401 -34.90 -38.11 30.17
C ASN A 401 -33.94 -38.75 31.18
N LYS A 402 -32.62 -38.60 30.98
CA LYS A 402 -31.61 -39.08 31.94
C LYS A 402 -31.65 -38.34 33.28
N ILE A 403 -31.91 -37.03 33.28
CA ILE A 403 -32.08 -36.23 34.50
C ILE A 403 -33.33 -36.69 35.26
N ASN A 404 -34.45 -36.87 34.55
CA ASN A 404 -35.70 -37.34 35.15
C ASN A 404 -35.59 -38.75 35.76
N SER A 405 -34.74 -39.62 35.20
CA SER A 405 -34.57 -41.00 35.67
C SER A 405 -33.53 -41.14 36.79
N ASN A 406 -32.56 -40.22 36.93
CA ASN A 406 -31.46 -40.38 37.87
C ASN A 406 -31.15 -39.08 38.65
N LYS A 407 -31.80 -38.90 39.81
CA LYS A 407 -31.70 -37.73 40.71
C LYS A 407 -30.33 -37.50 41.39
N LYS A 408 -29.29 -38.27 41.03
CA LYS A 408 -27.92 -38.14 41.56
C LYS A 408 -26.95 -37.49 40.57
N LEU A 409 -27.42 -37.08 39.40
CA LEU A 409 -26.58 -36.42 38.40
C LEU A 409 -26.11 -35.05 38.92
N VAL A 410 -24.83 -34.80 38.77
CA VAL A 410 -24.17 -33.53 39.08
C VAL A 410 -23.88 -32.81 37.76
N PRO A 411 -23.92 -31.47 37.69
CA PRO A 411 -23.60 -30.72 36.46
C PRO A 411 -22.32 -31.20 35.74
N ASN A 412 -21.24 -31.46 36.47
CA ASN A 412 -20.00 -32.00 35.89
C ASN A 412 -20.17 -33.37 35.24
N THR A 413 -20.92 -34.28 35.85
CA THR A 413 -21.18 -35.60 35.26
C THR A 413 -22.04 -35.52 34.00
N ILE A 414 -22.93 -34.52 33.91
CA ILE A 414 -23.71 -34.26 32.70
C ILE A 414 -22.79 -33.74 31.59
N ALA A 415 -21.89 -32.80 31.91
CA ALA A 415 -20.92 -32.29 30.95
C ALA A 415 -19.99 -33.39 30.40
N GLU A 416 -19.45 -34.24 31.28
CA GLU A 416 -18.59 -35.37 30.90
C GLU A 416 -19.31 -36.37 29.98
N GLU A 417 -20.58 -36.68 30.27
CA GLU A 417 -21.41 -37.57 29.45
C GLU A 417 -21.66 -36.99 28.06
N ILE A 418 -21.97 -35.69 27.95
CA ILE A 418 -22.13 -34.99 26.65
C ILE A 418 -20.83 -35.06 25.87
N VAL A 419 -19.70 -34.74 26.50
CA VAL A 419 -18.38 -34.77 25.87
C VAL A 419 -18.07 -36.18 25.35
N LEU A 420 -18.35 -37.23 26.14
CA LEU A 420 -18.13 -38.61 25.71
C LEU A 420 -19.00 -38.98 24.50
N GLN A 421 -20.28 -38.60 24.51
CA GLN A 421 -21.18 -38.83 23.38
C GLN A 421 -20.74 -38.06 22.12
N ALA A 422 -20.28 -36.81 22.29
CA ALA A 422 -19.74 -36.00 21.21
C ALA A 422 -18.47 -36.63 20.61
N LYS A 423 -17.51 -37.06 21.44
CA LYS A 423 -16.29 -37.76 21.01
C LYS A 423 -16.62 -39.05 20.26
N ASN A 424 -17.59 -39.84 20.75
CA ASN A 424 -18.04 -41.06 20.09
C ASN A 424 -18.76 -40.80 18.76
N LYS A 425 -19.55 -39.73 18.66
CA LYS A 425 -20.18 -39.33 17.41
C LYS A 425 -19.13 -38.88 16.39
N TYR A 426 -18.16 -38.09 16.85
CA TYR A 426 -17.05 -37.63 16.02
C TYR A 426 -16.24 -38.80 15.47
N SER A 427 -15.81 -39.73 16.32
CA SER A 427 -15.02 -40.89 15.90
C SER A 427 -15.75 -41.79 14.91
N LYS A 428 -17.05 -42.04 15.11
CA LYS A 428 -17.90 -42.79 14.17
C LYS A 428 -18.08 -42.09 12.84
N LYS A 429 -18.16 -40.76 12.84
CA LYS A 429 -18.38 -39.97 11.63
C LYS A 429 -17.17 -40.00 10.70
N PHE A 430 -15.96 -39.96 11.26
CA PHE A 430 -14.72 -39.91 10.49
C PHE A 430 -13.98 -41.26 10.39
N SER A 431 -14.58 -42.37 10.84
CA SER A 431 -13.97 -43.71 10.75
C SER A 431 -13.61 -44.10 9.32
N ASP A 432 -14.44 -43.69 8.37
CA ASP A 432 -14.36 -44.11 6.97
C ASP A 432 -13.32 -43.30 6.17
N LEU A 433 -12.88 -42.14 6.68
CA LEU A 433 -11.91 -41.28 6.01
C LEU A 433 -10.44 -41.67 6.26
N GLY A 434 -10.15 -42.46 7.29
CA GLY A 434 -8.77 -42.84 7.65
C GLY A 434 -7.85 -41.60 7.75
N GLU A 435 -6.76 -41.59 6.98
CA GLU A 435 -5.76 -40.51 6.97
C GLU A 435 -6.29 -39.19 6.36
N ASN A 436 -7.29 -39.24 5.47
CA ASN A 436 -7.87 -38.03 4.86
C ASN A 436 -8.61 -37.16 5.89
N ARG A 437 -8.98 -37.73 7.04
CA ARG A 437 -9.55 -37.01 8.18
C ARG A 437 -8.62 -35.87 8.64
N LEU A 438 -7.32 -36.15 8.80
CA LEU A 438 -6.35 -35.17 9.30
C LEU A 438 -6.20 -33.98 8.35
N LEU A 439 -6.20 -34.25 7.04
CA LEU A 439 -6.14 -33.21 6.01
C LEU A 439 -7.40 -32.34 6.04
N LEU A 440 -8.58 -32.96 6.20
CA LEU A 440 -9.85 -32.25 6.28
C LEU A 440 -9.94 -31.38 7.55
N GLU A 441 -9.55 -31.91 8.71
CA GLU A 441 -9.51 -31.15 9.97
C GLU A 441 -8.64 -29.89 9.83
N LYS A 442 -7.44 -30.03 9.25
CA LYS A 442 -6.53 -28.90 9.01
C LYS A 442 -7.13 -27.91 8.03
N GLN A 443 -7.69 -28.39 6.93
CA GLN A 443 -8.28 -27.53 5.91
C GLN A 443 -9.43 -26.70 6.47
N VAL A 444 -10.32 -27.31 7.26
CA VAL A 444 -11.44 -26.62 7.91
C VAL A 444 -10.91 -25.58 8.89
N MET A 445 -9.99 -25.95 9.79
CA MET A 445 -9.45 -25.04 10.78
C MET A 445 -8.71 -23.84 10.15
N LEU A 446 -7.90 -24.08 9.11
CA LEU A 446 -7.21 -23.02 8.37
C LEU A 446 -8.18 -22.08 7.65
N GLN A 447 -9.22 -22.63 7.02
CA GLN A 447 -10.23 -21.82 6.33
C GLN A 447 -11.01 -20.94 7.31
N VAL A 448 -11.41 -21.49 8.46
CA VAL A 448 -12.12 -20.75 9.53
C VAL A 448 -11.20 -19.66 10.08
N LEU A 449 -9.95 -19.99 10.41
CA LEU A 449 -8.96 -19.03 10.89
C LEU A 449 -8.77 -17.88 9.89
N ASP A 450 -8.59 -18.17 8.60
CA ASP A 450 -8.36 -17.14 7.57
C ASP A 450 -9.60 -16.23 7.39
N VAL A 451 -10.83 -16.75 7.55
CA VAL A 451 -12.07 -15.95 7.48
C VAL A 451 -12.22 -15.02 8.69
N HIS A 452 -12.14 -15.55 9.91
CA HIS A 452 -12.30 -14.74 11.12
C HIS A 452 -11.17 -13.72 11.27
N TRP A 453 -9.92 -14.08 10.91
CA TRP A 453 -8.80 -13.14 10.92
C TRP A 453 -9.04 -11.95 10.00
N LYS A 454 -9.59 -12.20 8.81
CA LYS A 454 -9.92 -11.15 7.84
C LYS A 454 -11.03 -10.23 8.37
N GLU A 455 -12.04 -10.78 9.03
CA GLU A 455 -13.10 -9.98 9.65
C GLU A 455 -12.53 -9.12 10.79
N HIS A 456 -11.74 -9.72 11.68
CA HIS A 456 -11.05 -9.01 12.77
C HIS A 456 -10.18 -7.85 12.26
N LEU A 457 -9.43 -8.03 11.18
CA LEU A 457 -8.66 -6.94 10.57
C LEU A 457 -9.55 -5.74 10.18
N SER A 458 -10.73 -6.01 9.62
CA SER A 458 -11.69 -4.96 9.29
C SER A 458 -12.24 -4.27 10.53
N GLU A 459 -12.53 -5.02 11.59
CA GLU A 459 -13.05 -4.46 12.84
C GLU A 459 -12.01 -3.62 13.59
N ILE A 460 -10.75 -4.07 13.62
CA ILE A 460 -9.62 -3.32 14.20
C ILE A 460 -9.38 -2.01 13.45
N ASP A 461 -9.47 -2.00 12.12
CA ASP A 461 -9.37 -0.78 11.33
C ASP A 461 -10.50 0.22 11.69
N HIS A 462 -11.72 -0.27 11.88
CA HIS A 462 -12.85 0.55 12.33
C HIS A 462 -12.67 1.08 13.76
N LEU A 463 -12.17 0.23 14.67
CA LEU A 463 -11.86 0.63 16.04
C LEU A 463 -10.79 1.74 16.05
N ARG A 464 -9.72 1.61 15.26
CA ARG A 464 -8.65 2.61 15.16
C ARG A 464 -9.20 3.99 14.76
N ASN A 465 -10.15 4.04 13.85
CA ASN A 465 -10.72 5.30 13.36
C ASN A 465 -11.72 5.93 14.35
N SER A 466 -12.40 5.12 15.15
CA SER A 466 -13.42 5.59 16.11
C SER A 466 -12.85 5.91 17.50
N VAL A 467 -11.78 5.23 17.93
CA VAL A 467 -11.22 5.35 19.29
C VAL A 467 -10.71 6.76 19.60
N GLY A 468 -10.32 7.52 18.57
CA GLY A 468 -9.92 8.93 18.72
C GLY A 468 -10.99 9.79 19.39
N LEU A 469 -12.27 9.47 19.22
CA LEU A 469 -13.38 10.18 19.86
C LEU A 469 -13.39 10.02 21.39
N ARG A 470 -12.76 8.97 21.94
CA ARG A 470 -12.65 8.77 23.40
C ARG A 470 -11.78 9.83 24.07
N ALA A 471 -10.92 10.50 23.31
CA ALA A 471 -10.14 11.64 23.80
C ALA A 471 -11.04 12.76 24.35
N TYR A 472 -12.25 12.95 23.79
CA TYR A 472 -13.21 13.95 24.27
C TYR A 472 -13.71 13.66 25.69
N ALA A 473 -13.71 12.38 26.10
CA ALA A 473 -14.04 11.96 27.45
C ALA A 473 -12.83 11.93 28.40
N GLN A 474 -11.71 12.57 28.03
CA GLN A 474 -10.45 12.58 28.77
C GLN A 474 -9.85 11.18 29.01
N LYS A 475 -10.28 10.17 28.24
CA LYS A 475 -9.66 8.84 28.24
C LYS A 475 -8.51 8.82 27.24
N ASN A 476 -7.44 8.09 27.56
CA ASN A 476 -6.34 7.89 26.62
C ASN A 476 -6.78 6.91 25.51
N PRO A 477 -6.90 7.36 24.24
CA PRO A 477 -7.38 6.51 23.14
C PRO A 477 -6.52 5.26 22.92
N LYS A 478 -5.22 5.35 23.19
CA LYS A 478 -4.27 4.25 22.96
C LYS A 478 -4.52 3.07 23.90
N ASN A 479 -4.74 3.34 25.17
CA ASN A 479 -5.01 2.30 26.17
C ASN A 479 -6.39 1.67 25.93
N GLU A 480 -7.36 2.50 25.56
CA GLU A 480 -8.70 2.04 25.18
C GLU A 480 -8.66 1.15 23.95
N PHE A 481 -7.91 1.54 22.91
CA PHE A 481 -7.68 0.73 21.72
C PHE A 481 -7.04 -0.62 22.08
N LYS A 482 -5.96 -0.62 22.87
CA LYS A 482 -5.28 -1.86 23.29
C LYS A 482 -6.22 -2.82 24.02
N ARG A 483 -7.00 -2.32 24.97
CA ARG A 483 -7.93 -3.16 25.76
C ARG A 483 -9.02 -3.78 24.89
N GLU A 484 -9.63 -2.99 24.03
CA GLU A 484 -10.73 -3.45 23.19
C GLU A 484 -10.24 -4.33 22.04
N ALA A 485 -9.13 -3.97 21.39
CA ALA A 485 -8.49 -4.80 20.39
C ALA A 485 -8.10 -6.17 20.94
N TYR A 486 -7.66 -6.25 22.21
CA TYR A 486 -7.37 -7.51 22.88
C TYR A 486 -8.64 -8.32 23.15
N SER A 487 -9.70 -7.69 23.68
CA SER A 487 -10.98 -8.36 23.92
C SER A 487 -11.63 -8.90 22.63
N MET A 488 -11.52 -8.14 21.52
CA MET A 488 -11.96 -8.59 20.20
C MET A 488 -11.13 -9.76 19.70
N PHE A 489 -9.81 -9.72 19.92
CA PHE A 489 -8.92 -10.82 19.55
C PHE A 489 -9.20 -12.11 20.32
N GLU A 490 -9.44 -12.04 21.64
CA GLU A 490 -9.86 -13.20 22.43
C GLU A 490 -11.21 -13.76 21.96
N SER A 491 -12.16 -12.87 21.63
CA SER A 491 -13.46 -13.26 21.10
C SER A 491 -13.31 -13.97 19.75
N MET A 492 -12.49 -13.43 18.85
CA MET A 492 -12.18 -14.04 17.55
C MET A 492 -11.55 -15.43 17.72
N LEU A 493 -10.60 -15.62 18.62
CA LEU A 493 -10.00 -16.94 18.88
C LEU A 493 -11.05 -17.94 19.37
N SER A 494 -11.92 -17.52 20.29
CA SER A 494 -13.03 -18.37 20.76
C SER A 494 -14.02 -18.69 19.64
N GLU A 495 -14.30 -17.75 18.74
CA GLU A 495 -15.19 -17.97 17.60
C GLU A 495 -14.60 -18.97 16.60
N ILE A 496 -13.29 -18.89 16.33
CA ILE A 496 -12.58 -19.85 15.47
C ILE A 496 -12.75 -21.27 16.02
N ASP A 497 -12.56 -21.45 17.33
CA ASP A 497 -12.70 -22.75 17.99
C ASP A 497 -14.14 -23.30 17.88
N VAL A 498 -15.13 -22.46 18.21
CA VAL A 498 -16.57 -22.81 18.13
C VAL A 498 -16.98 -23.19 16.72
N GLU A 499 -16.61 -22.37 15.74
CA GLU A 499 -17.04 -22.52 14.35
C GLU A 499 -16.32 -23.70 13.68
N THR A 500 -15.06 -23.97 14.03
CA THR A 500 -14.34 -25.17 13.59
C THR A 500 -15.10 -26.43 14.00
N ILE A 501 -15.48 -26.55 15.28
CA ILE A 501 -16.24 -27.71 15.76
C ILE A 501 -17.63 -27.76 15.12
N ARG A 502 -18.32 -26.63 14.97
CA ARG A 502 -19.63 -26.58 14.31
C ARG A 502 -19.54 -27.11 12.87
N ILE A 503 -18.59 -26.62 12.07
CA ILE A 503 -18.42 -27.05 10.67
C ILE A 503 -18.05 -28.53 10.61
N LEU A 504 -17.15 -29.00 11.46
CA LEU A 504 -16.77 -30.43 11.50
C LEU A 504 -17.98 -31.32 11.83
N PHE A 505 -18.88 -30.89 12.71
CA PHE A 505 -20.10 -31.65 13.05
C PHE A 505 -21.20 -31.52 12.00
N SER A 506 -21.33 -30.39 11.30
CA SER A 506 -22.32 -30.17 10.24
C SER A 506 -21.94 -30.80 8.90
N LEU A 507 -20.64 -31.05 8.67
CA LEU A 507 -20.13 -31.57 7.40
C LEU A 507 -20.78 -32.91 7.03
N GLN A 508 -21.46 -33.00 5.90
CA GLN A 508 -21.95 -34.28 5.41
C GLN A 508 -20.83 -34.94 4.60
N ILE A 509 -20.32 -36.06 5.09
CA ILE A 509 -19.33 -36.85 4.36
C ILE A 509 -20.11 -37.68 3.35
N SER A 510 -20.05 -37.28 2.09
CA SER A 510 -20.57 -38.09 1.00
C SER A 510 -19.64 -39.27 0.78
N THR A 511 -20.18 -40.48 0.81
CA THR A 511 -19.43 -41.68 0.45
C THR A 511 -19.14 -41.70 -1.06
N GLU A 512 -18.10 -42.42 -1.47
CA GLU A 512 -17.68 -42.52 -2.88
C GLU A 512 -18.82 -43.03 -3.79
N SER A 513 -19.71 -43.87 -3.25
CA SER A 513 -20.95 -44.34 -3.87
C SER A 513 -22.00 -43.22 -4.07
N GLU A 514 -22.11 -42.27 -3.15
CA GLU A 514 -22.99 -41.10 -3.27
C GLU A 514 -22.42 -40.08 -4.26
N LEU A 515 -21.11 -39.86 -4.27
CA LEU A 515 -20.43 -39.01 -5.26
C LEU A 515 -20.59 -39.53 -6.69
N GLU A 516 -20.51 -40.84 -6.91
CA GLU A 516 -20.84 -41.43 -8.22
C GLU A 516 -22.32 -41.24 -8.60
N SER A 517 -23.22 -41.30 -7.62
CA SER A 517 -24.66 -41.10 -7.86
C SER A 517 -25.01 -39.65 -8.19
N ILE A 518 -24.36 -38.69 -7.53
CA ILE A 518 -24.49 -37.25 -7.77
C ILE A 518 -23.87 -36.87 -9.12
N ASN A 519 -22.69 -37.41 -9.45
CA ASN A 519 -22.08 -37.21 -10.77
C ASN A 519 -22.92 -37.81 -11.90
N LYS A 520 -23.53 -38.99 -11.70
CA LYS A 520 -24.50 -39.59 -12.64
C LYS A 520 -25.81 -38.77 -12.76
N GLN A 521 -26.27 -38.14 -11.68
CA GLN A 521 -27.42 -37.24 -11.70
C GLN A 521 -27.12 -35.92 -12.42
N ASN A 522 -25.95 -35.31 -12.18
CA ASN A 522 -25.53 -34.08 -12.84
C ASN A 522 -25.31 -34.29 -14.35
N SER A 523 -24.66 -35.40 -14.74
CA SER A 523 -24.46 -35.74 -16.16
C SER A 523 -25.77 -36.11 -16.89
N SER A 524 -26.78 -36.63 -16.18
CA SER A 524 -28.11 -36.87 -16.76
C SER A 524 -29.01 -35.62 -16.79
N GLN A 525 -28.71 -34.59 -15.99
CA GLN A 525 -29.34 -33.27 -16.11
C GLN A 525 -28.73 -32.43 -17.23
N GLU A 526 -27.40 -32.47 -17.45
CA GLU A 526 -26.75 -31.81 -18.60
C GLU A 526 -27.28 -32.37 -19.95
N LEU A 527 -27.49 -33.68 -20.06
CA LEU A 527 -28.07 -34.31 -21.25
C LEU A 527 -29.54 -33.93 -21.52
N LYS A 528 -30.29 -33.45 -20.52
CA LYS A 528 -31.69 -33.00 -20.69
C LYS A 528 -31.82 -31.53 -21.10
N LEU A 529 -30.77 -30.72 -20.93
CA LEU A 529 -30.76 -29.30 -21.29
C LEU A 529 -30.33 -29.05 -22.76
N GLU A 530 -29.80 -30.05 -23.46
CA GLU A 530 -29.34 -29.90 -24.86
C GLU A 530 -30.39 -30.25 -25.95
N LYS A 531 -31.65 -30.49 -25.60
CA LYS A 531 -32.72 -30.76 -26.58
C LYS A 531 -34.01 -29.98 -26.33
N GLU A 532 -33.93 -28.66 -26.47
CA GLU A 532 -35.03 -27.87 -27.00
C GLU A 532 -34.49 -26.98 -28.12
N GLU A 533 -34.62 -27.45 -29.36
CA GLU A 533 -34.42 -26.61 -30.54
C GLU A 533 -35.49 -25.50 -30.54
N ILE A 534 -35.07 -24.27 -30.23
CA ILE A 534 -35.91 -23.09 -30.36
C ILE A 534 -36.09 -22.82 -31.86
N ASN A 535 -37.33 -23.04 -32.30
CA ASN A 535 -37.84 -22.71 -33.62
C ASN A 535 -37.56 -21.25 -33.97
N SER A 536 -36.91 -21.03 -35.10
CA SER A 536 -36.56 -19.71 -35.63
C SER A 536 -37.72 -19.18 -36.47
N ASP A 537 -38.64 -18.49 -35.82
CA ASP A 537 -39.47 -17.48 -36.48
C ASP A 537 -40.17 -16.64 -35.41
N ILE A 538 -40.37 -15.35 -35.71
CA ILE A 538 -41.00 -14.31 -34.88
C ILE A 538 -40.00 -13.43 -34.09
N PHE A 539 -39.32 -12.52 -34.79
CA PHE A 539 -39.53 -11.07 -34.68
C PHE A 539 -38.49 -10.31 -35.52
N GLN A 540 -38.87 -10.00 -36.76
CA GLN A 540 -38.39 -8.80 -37.45
C GLN A 540 -39.12 -7.58 -36.87
N ASN A 541 -38.34 -6.62 -36.37
CA ASN A 541 -38.57 -5.16 -36.33
C ASN A 541 -38.17 -4.55 -34.99
N GLU A 542 -36.95 -4.01 -34.91
CA GLU A 542 -36.70 -2.57 -34.96
C GLU A 542 -35.21 -2.30 -34.71
N LYS A 543 -34.56 -1.65 -35.69
CA LYS A 543 -33.21 -1.11 -35.58
C LYS A 543 -33.32 0.34 -35.10
N GLN A 544 -32.65 0.69 -34.01
CA GLN A 544 -31.76 1.87 -33.94
C GLN A 544 -31.06 1.97 -32.57
N ALA A 545 -29.84 1.43 -32.47
CA ALA A 545 -28.78 1.96 -31.61
C ALA A 545 -27.43 1.41 -32.11
N THR A 546 -26.45 2.31 -32.25
CA THR A 546 -25.08 2.06 -32.75
C THR A 546 -24.31 1.03 -31.92
N PRO A 547 -23.44 0.19 -32.53
CA PRO A 547 -22.81 -0.92 -31.85
C PRO A 547 -21.57 -0.48 -31.05
N ILE A 548 -21.54 -0.89 -29.78
CA ILE A 548 -20.32 -0.97 -28.97
C ILE A 548 -19.50 -2.13 -29.53
N VAL A 549 -18.26 -1.86 -29.94
CA VAL A 549 -17.30 -2.89 -30.37
C VAL A 549 -16.96 -3.78 -29.17
N LYS A 550 -17.60 -4.96 -29.10
CA LYS A 550 -17.09 -6.08 -28.29
C LYS A 550 -15.88 -6.64 -29.02
N THR A 551 -14.68 -6.41 -28.49
CA THR A 551 -13.48 -7.13 -28.91
C THR A 551 -13.67 -8.62 -28.64
N SER A 552 -13.83 -9.40 -29.70
CA SER A 552 -13.73 -10.85 -29.66
C SER A 552 -12.26 -11.25 -29.42
N THR A 553 -12.04 -12.13 -28.45
CA THR A 553 -10.76 -12.81 -28.27
C THR A 553 -10.47 -13.65 -29.51
N VAL A 554 -9.40 -13.32 -30.23
CA VAL A 554 -8.87 -14.15 -31.32
C VAL A 554 -8.33 -15.45 -30.70
N THR A 555 -9.10 -16.52 -30.78
CA THR A 555 -8.62 -17.88 -30.50
C THR A 555 -7.75 -18.33 -31.67
N ARG A 556 -6.48 -18.60 -31.40
CA ARG A 556 -5.50 -19.05 -32.41
C ARG A 556 -5.65 -20.57 -32.58
N ASN A 557 -5.93 -21.04 -33.79
CA ASN A 557 -6.07 -22.47 -34.11
C ASN A 557 -4.73 -23.23 -34.24
N GLU A 558 -3.60 -22.63 -33.86
CA GLU A 558 -2.28 -23.23 -33.99
C GLU A 558 -1.54 -23.31 -32.65
N PRO A 559 -0.89 -24.44 -32.33
CA PRO A 559 -0.15 -24.62 -31.09
C PRO A 559 1.02 -23.62 -31.00
N LYS A 560 1.21 -23.04 -29.81
CA LYS A 560 2.26 -22.05 -29.54
C LYS A 560 3.64 -22.73 -29.53
N LEU A 561 4.37 -22.62 -30.63
CA LEU A 561 5.77 -23.08 -30.72
C LEU A 561 6.66 -22.30 -29.74
N GLY A 562 7.33 -23.03 -28.86
CA GLY A 562 8.28 -22.53 -27.89
C GLY A 562 9.59 -22.08 -28.51
N ARG A 563 10.29 -21.14 -27.85
CA ARG A 563 11.53 -20.50 -28.36
C ARG A 563 12.64 -21.49 -28.75
N ASN A 564 12.66 -22.67 -28.13
CA ASN A 564 13.68 -23.70 -28.31
C ASN A 564 13.18 -24.94 -29.06
N ASP A 565 11.91 -24.96 -29.49
CA ASP A 565 11.34 -26.12 -30.17
C ASP A 565 12.00 -26.29 -31.54
N LEU A 566 12.30 -27.53 -31.89
CA LEU A 566 12.87 -27.88 -33.19
C LEU A 566 11.76 -27.81 -34.24
N VAL A 567 11.97 -26.98 -35.26
CA VAL A 567 11.03 -26.78 -36.36
C VAL A 567 11.73 -27.09 -37.67
N LYS A 568 11.02 -27.77 -38.57
CA LYS A 568 11.45 -27.99 -39.95
C LYS A 568 10.92 -26.87 -40.82
N ILE A 569 11.82 -26.19 -41.54
CA ILE A 569 11.48 -25.13 -42.48
C ILE A 569 11.90 -25.52 -43.89
N THR A 570 11.10 -25.13 -44.89
CA THR A 570 11.37 -25.37 -46.30
C THR A 570 11.15 -24.11 -47.13
N ASN A 571 11.98 -23.92 -48.15
CA ASN A 571 11.84 -22.87 -49.17
C ASN A 571 11.31 -23.42 -50.51
N GLY A 572 10.85 -24.68 -50.53
CA GLY A 572 10.36 -25.38 -51.73
C GLY A 572 11.42 -26.17 -52.50
N GLN A 573 12.72 -25.97 -52.22
CA GLN A 573 13.81 -26.75 -52.81
C GLN A 573 14.63 -27.49 -51.75
N ASP A 574 14.90 -26.86 -50.61
CA ASP A 574 15.64 -27.43 -49.48
C ASP A 574 14.78 -27.48 -48.21
N THR A 575 15.08 -28.42 -47.32
CA THR A 575 14.46 -28.54 -45.99
C THR A 575 15.54 -28.53 -44.91
N GLN A 576 15.38 -27.68 -43.89
CA GLN A 576 16.31 -27.55 -42.77
C GLN A 576 15.58 -27.68 -41.42
N GLU A 577 16.22 -28.33 -40.45
CA GLU A 577 15.68 -28.50 -39.09
C GLU A 577 16.51 -27.67 -38.10
N MET A 578 15.86 -26.71 -37.42
CA MET A 578 16.53 -25.84 -36.45
C MET A 578 15.58 -25.35 -35.36
N LYS A 579 16.13 -24.79 -34.27
CA LYS A 579 15.31 -24.19 -33.19
C LYS A 579 14.52 -22.98 -33.68
N TYR A 580 13.28 -22.83 -33.22
CA TYR A 580 12.36 -21.77 -33.67
C TYR A 580 12.94 -20.35 -33.56
N LYS A 581 13.76 -20.04 -32.53
CA LYS A 581 14.45 -18.74 -32.43
C LYS A 581 15.32 -18.40 -33.66
N LYS A 582 15.94 -19.40 -34.28
CA LYS A 582 16.77 -19.23 -35.49
C LYS A 582 15.95 -19.28 -36.78
N ALA A 583 14.84 -20.02 -36.78
CA ALA A 583 13.93 -20.12 -37.93
C ALA A 583 13.04 -18.88 -38.08
N LYS A 584 12.68 -18.22 -36.97
CA LYS A 584 11.74 -17.09 -36.95
C LYS A 584 12.09 -15.95 -37.91
N PRO A 585 13.34 -15.46 -38.00
CA PRO A 585 13.71 -14.41 -38.96
C PRO A 585 13.60 -14.87 -40.42
N MET A 586 13.88 -16.15 -40.69
CA MET A 586 13.79 -16.75 -42.04
C MET A 586 12.35 -16.97 -42.49
N ILE A 587 11.45 -17.22 -41.53
CA ILE A 587 10.01 -17.30 -41.78
C ILE A 587 9.42 -15.90 -41.98
N GLU A 588 9.84 -14.91 -41.18
CA GLU A 588 9.39 -13.52 -41.30
C GLU A 588 9.88 -12.83 -42.58
N SER A 589 11.03 -13.25 -43.15
CA SER A 589 11.48 -12.77 -44.47
C SER A 589 10.66 -13.32 -45.64
N GLY A 590 9.79 -14.31 -45.41
CA GLY A 590 8.90 -14.90 -46.42
C GLY A 590 9.54 -15.91 -47.36
N GLU A 591 10.87 -16.11 -47.26
CA GLU A 591 11.63 -17.07 -48.09
C GLU A 591 11.46 -18.52 -47.63
N TRP A 592 11.20 -18.73 -46.33
CA TRP A 592 11.07 -20.05 -45.74
C TRP A 592 9.72 -20.21 -45.04
N ARG A 593 9.13 -21.40 -45.10
CA ARG A 593 7.86 -21.73 -44.44
C ARG A 593 8.05 -22.93 -43.53
N LEU A 594 7.25 -23.03 -42.47
CA LEU A 594 7.18 -24.25 -41.66
C LEU A 594 6.69 -25.38 -42.56
N SER A 595 7.41 -26.50 -42.54
CA SER A 595 7.08 -27.71 -43.30
C SER A 595 5.99 -28.53 -42.63
#